data_AF-A0A3B0P9X1-F1
#
_entry.id   AF-A0A3B0P9X1-F1
#
_cell.length_a   1.000
_cell.length_b   1.000
_cell.length_c   1.000
_cell.angle_alpha   90.00
_cell.angle_beta   90.00
_cell.angle_gamma   90.00
#
_symmetry.space_group_name_H-M   'P 1'
#
loop_
_entity.id
_entity.type
_entity.pdbx_description
1 polymer ?
#
loop_
_entity_poly.entity_id
_entity_poly.type
_entity_poly.pdbx_seq_one_letter_code
_entity_poly.pdbx_strand_id
1 'polypeptide(L)'
;MSRSDALYVKHVLTENIPEIKEGIVEIKAIQRVAGQKTKVAVLSNNPDIDPVTLILGDGGIRIKSIAANLIEHSSGVKVSNEVIDVFHW
;
A
#
# COMPACT_ATOMS: atom_id res chain seq x y z
N MET A 1 -4.24 -19.90 -0.76
CA MET A 1 -5.40 -19.01 -0.97
C MET A 1 -5.06 -17.63 -0.41
N SER A 2 -4.96 -16.66 -1.32
CA SER A 2 -4.29 -15.35 -1.23
C SER A 2 -5.06 -14.23 -0.49
N ARG A 3 -5.95 -14.56 0.45
CA ARG A 3 -6.82 -13.55 1.10
C ARG A 3 -6.23 -12.94 2.37
N SER A 4 -5.41 -13.69 3.09
CA SER A 4 -4.71 -13.20 4.29
C SER A 4 -3.68 -12.12 3.94
N ASP A 5 -3.01 -12.24 2.79
CA ASP A 5 -2.00 -11.26 2.33
C ASP A 5 -2.58 -9.88 2.03
N ALA A 6 -3.78 -9.82 1.42
CA ALA A 6 -4.40 -8.54 1.05
C ALA A 6 -4.93 -7.79 2.28
N LEU A 7 -5.55 -8.50 3.23
CA LEU A 7 -6.01 -7.92 4.49
C LEU A 7 -4.85 -7.42 5.35
N TYR A 8 -3.74 -8.17 5.36
CA TYR A 8 -2.51 -7.74 6.04
C TYR A 8 -1.96 -6.44 5.44
N VAL A 9 -1.82 -6.34 4.12
CA VAL A 9 -1.38 -5.10 3.46
C VAL A 9 -2.32 -3.94 3.79
N LYS A 10 -3.64 -4.18 3.77
CA LYS A 10 -4.62 -3.15 4.17
C LYS A 10 -4.32 -2.63 5.57
N HIS A 11 -4.12 -3.53 6.53
CA HIS A 11 -3.87 -3.16 7.92
C HIS A 11 -2.55 -2.40 8.08
N VAL A 12 -1.48 -2.87 7.45
CA VAL A 12 -0.16 -2.20 7.47
C VAL A 12 -0.25 -0.79 6.87
N LEU A 13 -0.95 -0.63 5.74
CA LEU A 13 -1.16 0.68 5.13
C LEU A 13 -1.97 1.60 6.04
N THR A 14 -3.07 1.12 6.63
CA THR A 14 -3.88 1.92 7.57
C THR A 14 -3.08 2.37 8.80
N GLU A 15 -2.22 1.52 9.35
CA GLU A 15 -1.43 1.89 10.53
C GLU A 15 -0.25 2.83 10.20
N ASN A 16 0.32 2.76 9.01
CA ASN A 16 1.41 3.65 8.57
C ASN A 16 0.92 4.94 7.90
N ILE A 17 -0.35 4.98 7.46
CA ILE A 17 -0.92 6.09 6.69
C ILE A 17 -2.12 6.68 7.45
N PRO A 18 -1.91 7.71 8.31
CA PRO A 18 -2.98 8.43 9.00
C PRO A 18 -4.13 8.86 8.08
N GLU A 19 -3.86 9.24 6.84
CA GLU A 19 -4.88 9.73 5.91
C GLU A 19 -5.89 8.63 5.51
N ILE A 20 -5.45 7.37 5.51
CA ILE A 20 -6.32 6.21 5.34
C ILE A 20 -7.07 5.90 6.64
N LYS A 21 -6.40 6.08 7.80
CA LYS A 21 -6.98 5.86 9.13
C LYS A 21 -8.06 6.88 9.48
N GLU A 22 -7.88 8.13 9.09
CA GLU A 22 -8.82 9.24 9.26
C GLU A 22 -9.98 9.19 8.25
N GLY A 23 -9.88 8.32 7.25
CA GLY A 23 -10.91 8.16 6.22
C GLY A 23 -10.90 9.25 5.15
N ILE A 24 -9.80 10.00 5.01
CA ILE A 24 -9.60 10.95 3.90
C ILE A 24 -9.43 10.16 2.59
N VAL A 25 -8.73 9.03 2.66
CA VAL A 25 -8.53 8.11 1.54
C VAL A 25 -9.02 6.71 1.90
N GLU A 26 -9.86 6.12 1.05
CA GLU A 26 -10.37 4.77 1.21
C GLU A 26 -9.67 3.79 0.26
N ILE A 27 -9.26 2.63 0.78
CA ILE A 27 -8.75 1.54 -0.05
C ILE A 27 -9.92 0.72 -0.60
N LYS A 28 -10.13 0.77 -1.92
CA LYS A 28 -11.23 0.08 -2.61
C LYS A 28 -10.87 -1.36 -2.96
N ALA A 29 -9.64 -1.61 -3.39
CA ALA A 29 -9.17 -2.95 -3.74
C ALA A 29 -7.67 -3.10 -3.52
N ILE A 30 -7.25 -4.32 -3.20
CA ILE A 30 -5.84 -4.71 -3.11
C ILE A 30 -5.65 -6.02 -3.85
N GLN A 31 -4.63 -6.07 -4.68
CA GLN A 31 -4.16 -7.28 -5.33
C GLN A 31 -2.67 -7.43 -5.03
N ARG A 32 -2.31 -8.46 -4.26
CA ARG A 32 -0.93 -8.74 -3.90
C ARG A 32 -0.44 -10.02 -4.56
N VAL A 33 0.74 -9.95 -5.15
CA VAL A 33 1.55 -11.09 -5.59
C VAL A 33 2.84 -11.04 -4.77
N ALA A 34 2.89 -11.83 -3.70
CA ALA A 34 4.00 -11.85 -2.76
C ALA A 34 5.35 -12.06 -3.48
N GLY A 35 6.34 -11.22 -3.14
CA GLY A 35 7.66 -11.27 -3.75
C GLY A 35 7.76 -10.68 -5.16
N GLN A 36 6.67 -10.16 -5.73
CA GLN A 36 6.66 -9.53 -7.06
C GLN A 36 6.07 -8.12 -7.04
N LYS A 37 4.76 -8.00 -6.87
CA LYS A 37 4.05 -6.73 -7.03
C LYS A 37 2.78 -6.70 -6.21
N THR A 38 2.53 -5.57 -5.57
CA THR A 38 1.28 -5.28 -4.89
C THR A 38 0.63 -4.08 -5.56
N LYS A 39 -0.61 -4.25 -6.03
CA LYS A 39 -1.44 -3.20 -6.61
C LYS A 39 -2.49 -2.79 -5.58
N VAL A 40 -2.61 -1.49 -5.34
CA VAL A 40 -3.55 -0.91 -4.38
C VAL A 40 -4.37 0.17 -5.09
N ALA A 41 -5.68 0.01 -5.07
CA ALA A 41 -6.60 0.99 -5.62
C ALA A 41 -7.20 1.81 -4.48
N VAL A 42 -7.05 3.14 -4.59
CA VAL A 42 -7.46 4.09 -3.57
C VAL A 42 -8.42 5.12 -4.13
N LEU A 43 -9.32 5.61 -3.29
CA LEU A 43 -10.28 6.65 -3.61
C LEU A 43 -10.17 7.74 -2.56
N SER A 44 -10.07 9.00 -2.99
CA SER A 44 -10.14 10.14 -2.06
C SER A 44 -11.60 10.49 -1.77
N ASN A 45 -11.92 10.72 -0.51
CA ASN A 45 -13.20 11.29 -0.09
C ASN A 45 -13.22 12.83 -0.23
N ASN A 46 -12.06 13.45 -0.45
CA ASN A 46 -11.94 14.88 -0.67
C ASN A 46 -11.50 15.15 -2.12
N PRO A 47 -12.32 15.84 -2.95
CA PRO A 47 -11.99 16.12 -4.34
C PRO A 47 -10.75 17.02 -4.52
N ASP A 48 -10.37 17.79 -3.50
CA ASP A 48 -9.19 18.66 -3.54
C ASP A 48 -7.88 17.92 -3.25
N ILE A 49 -7.94 16.63 -2.88
CA ILE A 49 -6.79 15.83 -2.47
C ILE A 49 -6.58 14.66 -3.43
N ASP A 50 -5.40 14.58 -4.03
CA ASP A 50 -4.99 13.42 -4.82
C ASP A 50 -4.51 12.28 -3.89
N PRO A 51 -5.23 11.14 -3.85
CA PRO A 51 -4.95 10.07 -2.89
C PRO A 51 -3.63 9.34 -3.21
N VAL A 52 -3.26 9.28 -4.49
CA VAL A 52 -2.04 8.60 -4.94
C VAL A 52 -0.82 9.38 -4.47
N THR A 53 -0.79 10.68 -4.73
CA THR A 53 0.34 11.57 -4.40
C THR A 53 0.53 11.67 -2.89
N LEU A 54 -0.55 11.74 -2.13
CA LEU A 54 -0.55 11.76 -0.67
C LEU A 54 0.11 10.50 -0.06
N ILE A 55 -0.20 9.32 -0.63
CA ILE A 55 0.29 8.03 -0.16
C ILE A 55 1.74 7.79 -0.59
N LEU A 56 2.09 8.17 -1.81
CA LEU A 56 3.46 8.03 -2.32
C LEU A 56 4.44 8.86 -1.47
N GLY A 57 4.05 10.08 -1.09
CA GLY A 57 4.92 11.05 -0.43
C GLY A 57 6.02 11.55 -1.38
N ASP A 58 6.93 12.38 -0.85
CA ASP A 58 8.04 12.94 -1.62
C ASP A 58 8.87 11.83 -2.29
N GLY A 59 8.92 11.82 -3.63
CA GLY A 59 9.64 10.82 -4.42
C GLY A 59 9.21 9.34 -4.23
N GLY A 60 8.04 9.08 -3.65
CA GLY A 60 7.59 7.72 -3.35
C GLY A 60 8.30 7.08 -2.15
N ILE A 61 9.01 7.86 -1.31
CA ILE A 61 9.82 7.33 -0.20
C ILE A 61 8.95 6.60 0.82
N ARG A 62 7.78 7.16 1.14
CA ARG A 62 6.85 6.62 2.14
C ARG A 62 6.39 5.22 1.74
N ILE A 63 5.91 5.05 0.50
CA ILE A 63 5.43 3.75 0.01
C ILE A 63 6.56 2.72 -0.14
N LYS A 64 7.77 3.16 -0.53
CA LYS A 64 8.95 2.30 -0.62
C LYS A 64 9.37 1.76 0.75
N SER A 65 9.31 2.59 1.78
CA SER A 65 9.59 2.17 3.16
C SER A 65 8.60 1.12 3.64
N ILE A 66 7.30 1.33 3.38
CA ILE A 66 6.26 0.36 3.74
C ILE A 66 6.43 -0.95 2.95
N ALA A 67 6.76 -0.87 1.66
CA ALA A 67 7.06 -2.04 0.83
C ALA A 67 8.22 -2.88 1.39
N ALA A 68 9.28 -2.22 1.84
CA ALA A 68 10.41 -2.89 2.49
C ALA A 68 9.99 -3.66 3.76
N ASN A 69 9.10 -3.07 4.58
CA ASN A 69 8.58 -3.69 5.79
C ASN A 69 7.67 -4.91 5.51
N LEU A 70 6.93 -4.92 4.40
CA LEU A 70 6.09 -6.05 3.99
C LEU A 70 6.90 -7.28 3.57
N ILE A 71 8.10 -7.09 3.03
CA ILE A 71 8.99 -8.16 2.58
C ILE A 71 9.54 -8.95 3.77
N GLU A 72 9.96 -8.26 4.84
CA GLU A 72 10.57 -8.88 6.02
C GLU A 72 9.66 -9.94 6.66
N HIS A 73 8.36 -9.68 6.70
CA HIS A 73 7.37 -10.57 7.31
C HIS A 73 6.93 -11.73 6.41
N SER A 74 7.24 -11.68 5.10
CA SER A 74 6.64 -12.60 4.13
C SER A 74 7.54 -13.77 3.73
N SER A 75 8.87 -13.66 3.82
CA SER A 75 9.82 -14.76 3.55
C SER A 75 11.25 -14.32 3.87
N GLY A 76 12.05 -15.17 4.52
CA GLY A 76 13.47 -14.94 4.84
C GLY A 76 14.43 -14.84 3.63
N VAL A 77 13.99 -14.27 2.51
CA VAL A 77 14.73 -14.13 1.26
C VAL A 77 14.88 -12.63 0.93
N LYS A 78 16.06 -12.08 1.21
CA LYS A 78 16.45 -10.67 0.97
C LYS A 78 16.76 -10.38 -0.52
N VAL A 79 15.88 -10.72 -1.47
CA VAL A 79 16.09 -10.38 -2.90
C VAL A 79 14.82 -10.08 -3.69
N SER A 80 13.70 -9.76 -3.05
CA SER A 80 12.48 -9.40 -3.77
C SER A 80 12.32 -7.89 -3.85
N ASN A 81 12.44 -7.35 -5.07
CA ASN A 81 12.16 -5.96 -5.40
C ASN A 81 10.63 -5.73 -5.45
N GLU A 82 9.90 -6.12 -4.40
CA GLU A 82 8.42 -6.07 -4.38
C GLU A 82 7.98 -4.61 -4.52
N VAL A 83 7.36 -4.29 -5.65
CA VAL A 83 6.90 -2.93 -5.96
C VAL A 83 5.45 -2.79 -5.52
N ILE A 84 5.14 -1.74 -4.74
CA ILE A 84 3.77 -1.32 -4.50
C ILE A 84 3.40 -0.26 -5.53
N ASP A 85 2.33 -0.52 -6.27
CA ASP A 85 1.77 0.36 -7.28
C ASP A 85 0.40 0.85 -6.78
N VAL A 86 0.30 2.15 -6.58
CA VAL A 86 -0.90 2.81 -6.04
C VAL A 86 -1.55 3.60 -7.16
N PHE A 87 -2.83 3.37 -7.41
CA PHE A 87 -3.58 4.04 -8.46
C PHE A 87 -4.97 4.45 -7.97
N HIS A 88 -5.55 5.43 -8.65
CA HIS A 88 -6.91 5.88 -8.38
C HIS A 88 -7.94 4.81 -8.82
N TRP A 89 -8.91 4.50 -7.96
CA TRP A 89 -10.01 3.56 -8.26
C TRP A 89 -10.93 4.07 -9.38
#